data_AF-B7ZNY6-F1
#
_entry.id   AF-B7ZNY6-F1
#
_cell.length_a   1.000
_cell.length_b   1.000
_cell.length_c   1.000
_cell.angle_alpha   90.00
_cell.angle_beta   90.00
_cell.angle_gamma   90.00
#
_symmetry.space_group_name_H-M   'P 1'
#
loop_
_entity.id
_entity.type
_entity.pdbx_description
1 polymer ?
#
loop_
_entity_poly.entity_id
_entity_poly.type
_entity_poly.pdbx_seq_one_letter_code
_entity_poly.pdbx_strand_id
1 'polypeptide(L)'
;MEIGFGAMFLKMVWDTDIYQTMLTVLTIIGMYTITGGLATVAYVESLQAGIMILGSALLMGYAFYEVGGYPKLVSKYMEAIPSKTQQGNWTAQPECYLPRQDAFHIFRSCVSGDIPWPGLILGATTVSLFYGCADQVSVQRFLAGKSRLHMEGGCLLCGYLKLLPMFLMVMPGMISRILYPDQVACVVPSECQKFCGRGTGCSALAYPVLVLGVMPHGLQGFMLSTVCASLMSSLTSIFNSSSALFTLNIYTWIRPTATEKELMIAGRSLCLLSQLYRLYLKESFGLKRKKNTEEPVSR
;
A
#
# COMPACT_ATOMS: atom_id res chain seq x y z
N MET A 1 6.01 4.36 2.28
CA MET A 1 6.03 2.96 1.84
C MET A 1 5.01 2.72 0.72
N GLU A 2 3.75 3.11 0.91
CA GLU A 2 2.63 2.91 -0.04
C GLU A 2 2.89 3.43 -1.46
N ILE A 3 3.41 4.66 -1.58
CA ILE A 3 3.74 5.26 -2.89
C ILE A 3 4.78 4.42 -3.64
N GLY A 4 5.75 3.85 -2.93
CA GLY A 4 6.79 3.01 -3.53
C GLY A 4 6.27 1.66 -4.04
N PHE A 5 5.24 1.10 -3.40
CA PHE A 5 4.57 -0.12 -3.87
C PHE A 5 3.61 0.14 -5.00
N GLY A 6 2.80 1.20 -4.90
CA GLY A 6 1.90 1.62 -5.97
C GLY A 6 2.64 1.96 -7.26
N ALA A 7 3.74 2.69 -7.13
CA ALA A 7 4.67 2.96 -8.23
C ALA A 7 5.20 1.68 -8.89
N MET A 8 5.63 0.71 -8.08
CA MET A 8 6.19 -0.55 -8.55
C MET A 8 5.13 -1.40 -9.26
N PHE A 9 3.90 -1.42 -8.74
CA PHE A 9 2.76 -2.04 -9.38
C PHE A 9 2.43 -1.39 -10.72
N LEU A 10 2.40 -0.05 -10.77
CA LEU A 10 2.11 0.68 -12.00
C LEU A 10 3.20 0.49 -13.06
N LYS A 11 4.46 0.38 -12.64
CA LYS A 11 5.56 0.01 -13.52
C LYS A 11 5.36 -1.40 -14.11
N MET A 12 4.90 -2.36 -13.29
CA MET A 12 4.65 -3.73 -13.74
C MET A 12 3.55 -3.81 -14.81
N VAL A 13 2.56 -2.90 -14.77
CA VAL A 13 1.40 -2.98 -15.67
C VAL A 13 1.47 -2.05 -16.88
N TRP A 14 2.01 -0.83 -16.72
CA TRP A 14 2.06 0.17 -17.79
C TRP A 14 3.46 0.36 -18.40
N ASP A 15 4.47 -0.38 -17.92
CA ASP A 15 5.90 -0.22 -18.28
C ASP A 15 6.39 1.25 -18.28
N THR A 16 5.73 2.10 -17.50
CA THR A 16 5.96 3.54 -17.48
C THR A 16 6.86 3.91 -16.31
N ASP A 17 7.63 4.98 -16.49
CA ASP A 17 8.43 5.55 -15.42
C ASP A 17 7.54 5.89 -14.21
N ILE A 18 7.89 5.29 -13.06
CA ILE A 18 7.26 5.47 -11.74
C ILE A 18 6.90 6.94 -11.47
N TYR A 19 7.78 7.85 -11.87
CA TYR A 19 7.67 9.27 -11.62
C TYR A 19 6.67 9.99 -12.53
N GLN A 20 6.47 9.50 -13.76
CA GLN A 20 5.45 10.04 -14.66
C GLN A 20 4.07 9.64 -14.16
N THR A 21 3.90 8.37 -13.76
CA THR A 21 2.64 7.90 -13.19
C THR A 21 2.29 8.66 -11.91
N MET A 22 3.26 8.87 -11.02
CA MET A 22 3.06 9.66 -9.80
C MET A 22 2.63 11.11 -10.10
N LEU A 23 3.19 11.74 -11.14
CA LEU A 23 2.81 13.10 -11.54
C LEU A 23 1.36 13.16 -12.05
N THR A 24 1.00 12.29 -13.00
CA THR A 24 -0.36 12.23 -13.54
C THR A 24 -1.40 12.02 -12.45
N VAL A 25 -1.09 11.10 -11.53
CA VAL A 25 -1.86 10.82 -10.32
C VAL A 25 -2.06 12.06 -9.45
N LEU A 26 -0.99 12.78 -9.12
CA LEU A 26 -1.06 13.98 -8.30
C LEU A 26 -1.84 15.11 -8.98
N THR A 27 -1.69 15.26 -10.30
CA THR A 27 -2.46 16.25 -11.07
C THR A 27 -3.96 15.93 -11.04
N ILE A 28 -4.35 14.67 -11.25
CA ILE A 28 -5.75 14.25 -11.16
C ILE A 28 -6.32 14.52 -9.76
N ILE A 29 -5.56 14.14 -8.71
CA ILE A 29 -5.93 14.41 -7.32
C ILE A 29 -6.14 15.91 -7.07
N GLY A 30 -5.18 16.74 -7.51
CA GLY A 30 -5.26 18.19 -7.37
C GLY A 30 -6.53 18.76 -8.01
N MET A 31 -6.83 18.34 -9.24
CA MET A 31 -8.00 18.83 -9.98
C MET A 31 -9.32 18.56 -9.25
N TYR A 32 -9.62 17.30 -8.88
CA TYR A 32 -10.90 17.00 -8.24
C TYR A 32 -10.98 17.46 -6.79
N THR A 33 -9.84 17.57 -6.08
CA THR A 33 -9.81 18.10 -4.72
C THR A 33 -10.14 19.59 -4.69
N ILE A 34 -9.64 20.35 -5.67
CA ILE A 34 -9.91 21.79 -5.80
C ILE A 34 -11.37 22.05 -6.21
N THR A 35 -11.91 21.25 -7.15
CA THR A 35 -13.28 21.44 -7.67
C THR A 35 -14.36 20.89 -6.75
N GLY A 36 -14.16 19.70 -6.16
CA GLY A 36 -15.20 18.98 -5.41
C GLY A 36 -15.24 19.24 -3.91
N GLY A 37 -14.15 19.71 -3.30
CA GLY A 37 -14.05 19.87 -1.85
C GLY A 37 -14.08 18.56 -1.05
N LEU A 38 -14.01 18.68 0.28
CA LEU A 38 -13.89 17.55 1.23
C LEU A 38 -15.03 16.53 1.13
N ALA A 39 -16.26 16.98 0.89
CA ALA A 39 -17.42 16.10 0.80
C ALA A 39 -17.37 15.19 -0.43
N THR A 40 -17.00 15.73 -1.59
CA THR A 40 -16.85 14.94 -2.82
C THR A 40 -15.77 13.88 -2.66
N VAL A 41 -14.65 14.23 -2.04
CA VAL A 41 -13.58 13.27 -1.71
C VAL A 41 -14.12 12.12 -0.87
N ALA A 42 -14.88 12.41 0.19
CA ALA A 42 -15.43 11.37 1.06
C ALA A 42 -16.38 10.39 0.33
N TYR A 43 -17.22 10.89 -0.59
CA TYR A 43 -18.10 10.03 -1.40
C TYR A 43 -17.31 9.13 -2.36
N VAL A 44 -16.30 9.67 -3.04
CA VAL A 44 -15.44 8.90 -3.94
C VAL A 44 -14.69 7.81 -3.17
N GLU A 45 -14.12 8.14 -2.01
CA GLU A 45 -13.42 7.17 -1.16
C GLU A 45 -14.35 6.05 -0.67
N SER A 46 -15.60 6.39 -0.33
CA SER A 46 -16.61 5.40 0.10
C SER A 46 -16.97 4.43 -1.02
N LEU A 47 -17.21 4.93 -2.23
CA LEU A 47 -17.46 4.10 -3.42
C LEU A 47 -16.27 3.18 -3.71
N GLN A 48 -15.06 3.75 -3.68
CA GLN A 48 -13.83 3.04 -3.93
C GLN A 48 -13.58 1.92 -2.92
N ALA A 49 -13.87 2.13 -1.64
CA ALA A 49 -13.78 1.09 -0.62
C ALA A 49 -14.69 -0.11 -0.95
N GLY A 50 -15.93 0.14 -1.40
CA GLY A 50 -16.85 -0.92 -1.83
C GLY A 50 -16.31 -1.70 -3.04
N ILE A 51 -15.79 -0.99 -4.04
CA ILE A 51 -15.17 -1.58 -5.24
C ILE A 51 -13.95 -2.43 -4.86
N MET A 52 -13.11 -1.95 -3.95
CA MET A 52 -11.94 -2.69 -3.41
C MET A 52 -12.34 -3.98 -2.72
N ILE A 53 -13.35 -3.94 -1.85
CA ILE A 53 -13.84 -5.13 -1.14
C ILE A 53 -14.36 -6.15 -2.15
N LEU A 54 -15.18 -5.71 -3.11
CA LEU A 54 -15.72 -6.58 -4.15
C LEU A 54 -14.60 -7.22 -4.99
N GLY A 55 -13.65 -6.43 -5.47
CA GLY A 55 -12.52 -6.94 -6.26
C GLY A 55 -11.64 -7.92 -5.51
N SER A 56 -11.38 -7.65 -4.24
CA SER A 56 -10.58 -8.54 -3.40
C SER A 56 -11.32 -9.84 -3.06
N ALA A 57 -12.65 -9.78 -2.88
CA ALA A 57 -13.48 -10.96 -2.69
C ALA A 57 -13.53 -11.84 -3.95
N LEU A 58 -13.65 -11.23 -5.13
CA LEU A 58 -13.54 -11.94 -6.41
C LEU A 58 -12.17 -12.60 -6.55
N LEU A 59 -11.08 -11.86 -6.30
CA LEU A 59 -9.73 -12.42 -6.34
C LEU A 59 -9.56 -13.61 -5.42
N MET A 60 -10.04 -13.50 -4.19
CA MET A 60 -10.01 -14.58 -3.22
C MET A 60 -10.74 -15.82 -3.77
N GLY A 61 -11.93 -15.66 -4.34
CA GLY A 61 -12.68 -16.77 -4.94
C GLY A 61 -11.92 -17.48 -6.06
N TYR A 62 -11.37 -16.72 -7.02
CA TYR A 62 -10.55 -17.26 -8.11
C TYR A 62 -9.25 -17.92 -7.61
N ALA A 63 -8.57 -17.31 -6.65
CA ALA A 63 -7.35 -17.84 -6.07
C ALA A 63 -7.57 -19.18 -5.35
N PHE A 64 -8.66 -19.30 -4.58
CA PHE A 64 -9.01 -20.56 -3.91
C PHE A 64 -9.44 -21.64 -4.90
N TYR A 65 -10.07 -21.27 -6.02
CA TYR A 65 -10.40 -22.19 -7.10
C TYR A 65 -9.12 -22.80 -7.71
N GLU A 66 -8.12 -21.97 -8.06
CA GLU A 66 -6.85 -22.44 -8.63
C GLU A 66 -6.04 -23.34 -7.68
N VAL A 67 -5.98 -22.99 -6.39
CA VAL A 67 -5.26 -23.82 -5.40
C VAL A 67 -6.02 -25.11 -5.10
N GLY A 68 -7.34 -25.11 -5.31
CA GLY A 68 -8.23 -26.24 -5.03
C GLY A 68 -8.66 -26.31 -3.56
N GLY A 69 -8.87 -25.15 -2.93
CA GLY A 69 -9.41 -25.00 -1.58
C GLY A 69 -8.38 -24.87 -0.45
N TYR A 70 -8.89 -24.64 0.77
CA TYR A 70 -8.08 -24.41 1.97
C TYR A 70 -7.16 -25.59 2.36
N PRO A 71 -7.57 -26.87 2.30
CA PRO A 71 -6.67 -27.97 2.66
C PRO A 71 -5.41 -28.03 1.77
N LYS A 72 -5.59 -27.79 0.46
CA LYS A 72 -4.48 -27.73 -0.49
C LYS A 72 -3.62 -26.47 -0.32
N LEU A 73 -4.20 -25.36 0.13
CA LEU A 73 -3.43 -24.18 0.51
C LEU A 73 -2.42 -24.54 1.61
N VAL A 74 -2.87 -25.22 2.67
CA VAL A 74 -2.00 -25.56 3.80
C VAL A 74 -0.87 -26.50 3.39
N SER A 75 -1.18 -27.55 2.61
CA SER A 75 -0.16 -28.51 2.17
C SER A 75 0.82 -27.90 1.17
N LYS A 76 0.31 -27.28 0.10
CA LYS A 76 1.15 -26.72 -0.97
C LYS A 76 1.95 -25.49 -0.53
N TYR A 77 1.48 -24.75 0.47
CA TYR A 77 2.25 -23.62 1.00
C TYR A 77 3.60 -24.05 1.58
N MET A 78 3.65 -25.23 2.23
CA MET A 78 4.91 -25.76 2.77
C MET A 78 5.86 -26.28 1.68
N GLU A 79 5.35 -26.55 0.48
CA GLU A 79 6.12 -26.99 -0.68
C GLU A 79 6.52 -25.83 -1.62
N ALA A 80 6.08 -24.60 -1.33
CA ALA A 80 6.28 -23.43 -2.18
C ALA A 80 7.71 -22.85 -2.09
N ILE A 81 8.66 -23.58 -2.68
CA ILE A 81 10.10 -23.29 -2.71
C ILE A 81 10.49 -22.81 -4.12
N PRO A 82 11.27 -21.72 -4.27
CA PRO A 82 11.77 -21.29 -5.56
C PRO A 82 12.79 -22.28 -6.14
N SER A 83 12.76 -22.46 -7.46
CA SER A 83 13.64 -23.34 -8.23
C SER A 83 15.10 -22.88 -8.21
N LYS A 84 15.34 -21.57 -8.10
CA LYS A 84 16.67 -20.95 -8.08
C LYS A 84 17.00 -20.42 -6.69
N THR A 85 17.91 -21.10 -6.00
CA THR A 85 18.39 -20.73 -4.66
C THR A 85 19.88 -20.39 -4.61
N GLN A 86 20.59 -20.58 -5.72
CA GLN A 86 22.04 -20.38 -5.84
C GLN A 86 22.35 -19.45 -7.01
N GLN A 87 23.39 -18.63 -6.85
CA GLN A 87 23.95 -17.79 -7.90
C GLN A 87 25.47 -17.88 -7.87
N GLY A 88 26.04 -18.59 -8.86
CA GLY A 88 27.48 -18.87 -8.87
C GLY A 88 27.89 -19.64 -7.61
N ASN A 89 28.83 -19.09 -6.85
CA ASN A 89 29.34 -19.70 -5.61
C ASN A 89 28.53 -19.31 -4.35
N TRP A 90 27.50 -18.47 -4.49
CA TRP A 90 26.68 -18.04 -3.36
C TRP A 90 25.38 -18.83 -3.29
N THR A 91 25.09 -19.38 -2.12
CA THR A 91 23.83 -20.08 -1.81
C THR A 91 23.05 -19.26 -0.79
N ALA A 92 21.77 -19.05 -1.06
CA ALA A 92 20.88 -18.38 -0.12
C ALA A 92 20.72 -19.20 1.17
N GLN A 93 20.59 -18.50 2.30
CA GLN A 93 20.27 -19.13 3.58
C GLN A 93 18.89 -19.83 3.50
N PRO A 94 18.75 -21.08 4.01
CA PRO A 94 17.50 -21.83 3.98
C PRO A 94 16.31 -21.07 4.57
N GLU A 95 16.56 -20.25 5.59
CA GLU A 95 15.56 -19.44 6.28
C GLU A 95 14.89 -18.40 5.37
N CYS A 96 15.53 -18.00 4.28
CA CYS A 96 15.03 -16.98 3.38
C CYS A 96 14.01 -17.50 2.36
N TYR A 97 14.14 -18.75 1.92
CA TYR A 97 13.29 -19.33 0.86
C TYR A 97 12.35 -20.42 1.36
N LEU A 98 12.66 -21.08 2.48
CA LEU A 98 11.77 -22.10 3.04
C LEU A 98 10.57 -21.45 3.75
N PRO A 99 9.34 -21.95 3.50
CA PRO A 99 8.19 -21.57 4.31
C PRO A 99 8.39 -22.09 5.74
N ARG A 100 8.12 -21.23 6.73
CA ARG A 100 8.26 -21.59 8.13
C ARG A 100 7.17 -22.58 8.58
N GLN A 101 7.52 -23.50 9.48
CA GLN A 101 6.56 -24.45 10.05
C GLN A 101 5.47 -23.77 10.88
N ASP A 102 5.76 -22.60 11.48
CA ASP A 102 4.79 -21.79 12.23
C ASP A 102 4.00 -20.79 11.36
N ALA A 103 4.02 -20.92 10.03
CA ALA A 103 3.39 -19.95 9.11
C ALA A 103 1.88 -19.77 9.32
N PHE A 104 1.16 -20.81 9.76
CA PHE A 104 -0.29 -20.76 10.03
C PHE A 104 -0.63 -20.39 11.49
N HIS A 105 0.36 -20.09 12.32
CA HIS A 105 0.15 -19.66 13.70
C HIS A 105 0.27 -18.14 13.80
N ILE A 106 -0.82 -17.48 14.21
CA ILE A 106 -0.86 -16.02 14.41
C ILE A 106 0.05 -15.62 15.59
N PHE A 107 -0.03 -16.37 16.69
CA PHE A 107 0.81 -16.17 17.86
C PHE A 107 2.04 -17.07 17.77
N ARG A 108 3.21 -16.47 17.55
CA ARG A 108 4.48 -17.21 17.48
C ARG A 108 5.15 -17.30 18.85
N SER A 109 6.15 -18.17 18.93
CA SER A 109 6.99 -18.35 20.12
C SER A 109 7.51 -17.01 20.66
N CYS A 110 7.52 -16.88 21.99
CA CYS A 110 7.95 -15.68 22.71
C CYS A 110 9.43 -15.34 22.47
N VAL A 111 10.28 -16.36 22.26
CA VAL A 111 11.75 -16.20 22.28
C VAL A 111 12.38 -16.42 20.91
N SER A 112 11.84 -17.35 20.11
CA SER A 112 12.42 -17.79 18.83
C SER A 112 11.62 -17.36 17.60
N GLY A 113 10.51 -16.63 17.79
CA GLY A 113 9.69 -16.10 16.70
C GLY A 113 10.16 -14.71 16.28
N ASP A 114 10.23 -14.45 14.98
CA ASP A 114 10.52 -13.10 14.44
C ASP A 114 9.44 -12.07 14.82
N ILE A 115 8.23 -12.57 15.10
CA ILE A 115 7.07 -11.79 15.57
C ILE A 115 6.57 -12.45 16.87
N PRO A 116 7.26 -12.22 18.00
CA PRO A 116 6.93 -12.90 19.25
C PRO A 116 5.57 -12.41 19.77
N TRP A 117 4.76 -13.32 20.32
CA TRP A 117 3.40 -12.99 20.74
C TRP A 117 3.27 -11.81 21.72
N PRO A 118 4.19 -11.56 22.69
CA PRO A 118 4.06 -10.40 23.57
C PRO A 118 4.29 -9.09 22.80
N GLY A 119 5.26 -9.10 21.87
CA GLY A 119 5.52 -7.98 20.97
C GLY A 119 4.34 -7.75 20.03
N LEU A 120 3.67 -8.81 19.57
CA LEU A 120 2.45 -8.69 18.78
C LEU A 120 1.32 -8.04 19.60
N ILE A 121 1.04 -8.51 20.81
CA ILE A 121 -0.04 -7.96 21.64
C ILE A 121 0.27 -6.51 22.04
N LEU A 122 1.42 -6.25 22.65
CA LEU A 122 1.77 -4.93 23.15
C LEU A 122 2.04 -3.94 21.99
N GLY A 123 2.80 -4.38 20.98
CA GLY A 123 3.15 -3.58 19.82
C GLY A 123 1.95 -3.29 18.92
N ALA A 124 1.21 -4.33 18.48
CA ALA A 124 0.06 -4.11 17.59
C ALA A 124 -1.07 -3.33 18.28
N THR A 125 -1.29 -3.52 19.59
CA THR A 125 -2.26 -2.70 20.34
C THR A 125 -1.82 -1.25 20.40
N THR A 126 -0.55 -0.98 20.70
CA THR A 126 0.00 0.39 20.72
C THR A 126 -0.12 1.06 19.35
N VAL A 127 0.25 0.36 18.28
CA VAL A 127 0.12 0.86 16.91
C VAL A 127 -1.34 1.10 16.54
N SER A 128 -2.24 0.20 16.93
CA SER A 128 -3.68 0.34 16.67
C SER A 128 -4.29 1.53 17.41
N LEU A 129 -3.90 1.77 18.66
CA LEU A 129 -4.30 2.94 19.44
C LEU A 129 -3.79 4.22 18.79
N PHE A 130 -2.52 4.26 18.39
CA PHE A 130 -1.96 5.41 17.67
C PHE A 130 -2.76 5.71 16.40
N TYR A 131 -2.94 4.72 15.51
CA TYR A 131 -3.67 4.91 14.25
C TYR A 131 -5.16 5.23 14.45
N GLY A 132 -5.79 4.73 15.50
CA GLY A 132 -7.20 4.95 15.78
C GLY A 132 -7.50 6.28 16.47
N CYS A 133 -6.61 6.72 17.37
CA CYS A 133 -6.89 7.81 18.32
C CYS A 133 -5.98 9.02 18.15
N ALA A 134 -4.77 8.86 17.61
CA ALA A 134 -3.79 9.95 17.48
C ALA A 134 -3.54 10.36 16.03
N ASP A 135 -3.74 9.45 15.07
CA ASP A 135 -3.57 9.75 13.67
C ASP A 135 -4.69 10.67 13.16
N GLN A 136 -4.27 11.82 12.61
CA GLN A 136 -5.18 12.88 12.20
C GLN A 136 -6.16 12.42 11.12
N VAL A 137 -5.75 11.52 10.21
CA VAL A 137 -6.65 11.05 9.13
C VAL A 137 -7.84 10.30 9.73
N SER A 138 -7.59 9.42 10.71
CA SER A 138 -8.65 8.66 11.39
C SER A 138 -9.53 9.56 12.25
N VAL A 139 -8.92 10.41 13.09
CA VAL A 139 -9.66 11.28 14.01
C VAL A 139 -10.59 12.23 13.26
N GLN A 140 -10.13 12.82 12.15
CA GLN A 140 -10.95 13.69 11.32
C GLN A 140 -12.17 12.99 10.75
N ARG A 141 -12.02 11.74 10.30
CA ARG A 141 -13.12 10.94 9.75
C ARG A 141 -14.15 10.60 10.82
N PHE A 142 -13.72 10.30 12.04
CA PHE A 142 -14.65 10.08 13.14
C PHE A 142 -15.40 11.36 13.52
N LEU A 143 -14.70 12.50 13.62
CA LEU A 143 -15.32 13.79 13.99
C LEU A 143 -16.26 14.36 12.91
N ALA A 144 -16.18 13.88 11.66
CA ALA A 144 -17.09 14.27 10.58
C ALA A 144 -18.50 13.67 10.69
N GLY A 145 -18.74 12.78 11.67
CA GLY A 145 -20.05 12.17 11.90
C GLY A 145 -21.12 13.18 12.34
N LYS A 146 -22.34 13.04 11.82
CA LYS A 146 -23.46 13.95 12.12
C LYS A 146 -23.93 13.88 13.58
N SER A 147 -23.78 12.74 14.23
CA SER A 147 -24.11 12.55 15.64
C SER A 147 -23.22 11.50 16.26
N ARG A 148 -23.13 11.51 17.59
CA ARG A 148 -22.35 10.54 18.37
C ARG A 148 -22.69 9.09 18.03
N LEU A 149 -23.96 8.77 17.85
CA LEU A 149 -24.42 7.42 17.52
C LEU A 149 -23.92 6.97 16.13
N HIS A 150 -23.87 7.87 15.15
CA HIS A 150 -23.27 7.57 13.85
C HIS A 150 -21.76 7.36 13.95
N MET A 151 -21.07 8.12 14.80
CA MET A 151 -19.63 7.96 15.03
C MET A 151 -19.32 6.60 15.66
N GLU A 152 -20.02 6.24 16.74
CA GLU A 152 -19.86 4.95 17.43
C GLU A 152 -20.18 3.78 16.50
N GLY A 153 -21.27 3.86 15.74
CA GLY A 153 -21.63 2.87 14.72
C GLY A 153 -20.56 2.75 13.62
N GLY A 154 -20.00 3.86 13.16
CA GLY A 154 -18.92 3.88 12.17
C GLY A 154 -17.62 3.25 12.70
N CYS A 155 -17.26 3.51 13.96
CA CYS A 155 -16.12 2.88 14.63
C CYS A 155 -16.30 1.36 14.72
N LEU A 156 -17.49 0.89 15.13
CA LEU A 156 -17.79 -0.54 15.20
C LEU A 156 -17.72 -1.21 13.82
N LEU A 157 -18.33 -0.60 12.80
CA LEU A 157 -18.26 -1.09 11.42
C LEU A 157 -16.80 -1.17 10.92
N CYS A 158 -15.99 -0.15 11.19
CA CYS A 158 -14.56 -0.15 10.86
C CYS A 158 -13.82 -1.31 11.54
N GLY A 159 -14.14 -1.59 12.81
CA GLY A 159 -13.60 -2.75 13.54
C GLY A 159 -13.90 -4.08 12.85
N TYR A 160 -15.15 -4.30 12.41
CA TYR A 160 -15.52 -5.50 11.66
C TYR A 160 -14.85 -5.57 10.29
N LEU A 161 -14.80 -4.46 9.55
CA LEU A 161 -14.16 -4.42 8.23
C LEU A 161 -12.65 -4.69 8.31
N LYS A 162 -11.98 -4.34 9.42
CA LYS A 162 -10.56 -4.66 9.64
C LYS A 162 -10.26 -6.15 9.81
N LEU A 163 -11.27 -7.01 9.99
CA LEU A 163 -11.08 -8.46 9.99
C LEU A 163 -10.98 -9.03 8.56
N LEU A 164 -11.54 -8.34 7.57
CA LEU A 164 -11.57 -8.80 6.17
C LEU A 164 -10.19 -8.94 5.51
N PRO A 165 -9.20 -8.04 5.70
CA PRO A 165 -7.89 -8.16 5.06
C PRO A 165 -7.18 -9.48 5.31
N MET A 166 -7.45 -10.16 6.43
CA MET A 166 -6.92 -11.50 6.67
C MET A 166 -7.34 -12.48 5.57
N PHE A 167 -8.62 -12.45 5.18
CA PHE A 167 -9.15 -13.32 4.13
C PHE A 167 -8.90 -12.76 2.73
N LEU A 168 -9.08 -11.45 2.56
CA LEU A 168 -9.07 -10.80 1.25
C LEU A 168 -7.66 -10.44 0.75
N MET A 169 -6.65 -10.39 1.63
CA MET A 169 -5.28 -10.05 1.24
C MET A 169 -4.25 -11.08 1.67
N VAL A 170 -4.24 -11.50 2.94
CA VAL A 170 -3.21 -12.41 3.46
C VAL A 170 -3.31 -13.78 2.77
N MET A 171 -4.51 -14.35 2.71
CA MET A 171 -4.74 -15.66 2.10
C MET A 171 -4.41 -15.66 0.59
N PRO A 172 -4.92 -14.73 -0.25
CA PRO A 172 -4.45 -14.56 -1.62
C PRO A 172 -2.93 -14.36 -1.73
N GLY A 173 -2.30 -13.61 -0.83
CA GLY A 173 -0.84 -13.45 -0.80
C GLY A 173 -0.11 -14.78 -0.60
N MET A 174 -0.61 -15.66 0.28
CA MET A 174 -0.07 -17.01 0.46
C MET A 174 -0.28 -17.88 -0.78
N ILE A 175 -1.46 -17.79 -1.41
CA ILE A 175 -1.76 -18.48 -2.68
C ILE A 175 -0.81 -18.04 -3.78
N SER A 176 -0.51 -16.74 -3.88
CA SER A 176 0.43 -16.23 -4.87
C SER A 176 1.83 -16.83 -4.73
N ARG A 177 2.28 -17.11 -3.51
CA ARG A 177 3.56 -17.78 -3.28
C ARG A 177 3.55 -19.23 -3.78
N ILE A 178 2.41 -19.92 -3.67
CA ILE A 178 2.24 -21.30 -4.16
C ILE A 178 2.26 -21.35 -5.69
N LEU A 179 1.53 -20.44 -6.34
CA LEU A 179 1.40 -20.43 -7.80
C LEU A 179 2.63 -19.83 -8.51
N TYR A 180 3.31 -18.87 -7.87
CA TYR A 180 4.44 -18.13 -8.44
C TYR A 180 5.65 -18.06 -7.48
N PRO A 181 6.21 -19.20 -7.05
CA PRO A 181 7.30 -19.23 -6.06
C PRO A 181 8.56 -18.53 -6.55
N ASP A 182 8.92 -18.70 -7.83
CA ASP A 182 10.14 -18.10 -8.41
C ASP A 182 10.09 -16.58 -8.51
N GLN A 183 8.89 -15.99 -8.63
CA GLN A 183 8.73 -14.54 -8.73
C GLN A 183 8.55 -13.91 -7.35
N VAL A 184 7.70 -14.50 -6.49
CA VAL A 184 7.31 -13.90 -5.21
C VAL A 184 8.31 -14.23 -4.09
N ALA A 185 8.76 -15.48 -4.01
CA ALA A 185 9.70 -15.96 -3.01
C ALA A 185 11.15 -16.00 -3.55
N CYS A 186 11.46 -15.17 -4.55
CA CYS A 186 12.82 -15.05 -5.06
C CYS A 186 13.79 -14.65 -3.93
N VAL A 187 14.97 -15.28 -3.91
CA VAL A 187 16.04 -14.94 -2.97
C VAL A 187 17.34 -14.59 -3.69
N VAL A 188 17.49 -15.02 -4.93
CA VAL A 188 18.64 -14.71 -5.76
C VAL A 188 18.56 -13.26 -6.25
N PRO A 189 19.56 -12.40 -5.94
CA PRO A 189 19.50 -10.98 -6.28
C PRO A 189 19.32 -10.68 -7.77
N SER A 190 19.94 -11.45 -8.67
CA SER A 190 19.81 -11.24 -10.12
C SER A 190 18.40 -11.53 -10.65
N GLU A 191 17.78 -12.61 -10.18
CA GLU A 191 16.40 -12.97 -10.53
C GLU A 191 15.41 -11.97 -9.91
N CYS A 192 15.59 -11.63 -8.62
CA CYS A 192 14.77 -10.62 -7.98
C CYS A 192 14.88 -9.25 -8.67
N GLN A 193 16.07 -8.87 -9.14
CA GLN A 193 16.26 -7.63 -9.90
C GLN A 193 15.48 -7.64 -11.22
N LYS A 194 15.38 -8.80 -11.89
CA LYS A 194 14.63 -8.96 -13.14
C LYS A 194 13.13 -8.76 -12.95
N PHE A 195 12.54 -9.35 -11.90
CA PHE A 195 11.10 -9.28 -11.66
C PHE A 195 10.67 -8.01 -10.92
N CYS A 196 11.49 -7.52 -9.99
CA CYS A 196 11.12 -6.46 -9.05
C CYS A 196 11.95 -5.17 -9.15
N GLY A 197 13.06 -5.19 -9.89
CA GLY A 197 14.02 -4.08 -9.89
C GLY A 197 14.68 -3.83 -8.52
N ARG A 198 14.62 -4.81 -7.61
CA ARG A 198 15.28 -4.80 -6.30
C ARG A 198 15.85 -6.18 -5.99
N GLY A 199 17.07 -6.22 -5.42
CA GLY A 199 17.74 -7.46 -5.01
C GLY A 199 17.33 -8.01 -3.63
N THR A 200 16.44 -7.33 -2.89
CA THR A 200 16.13 -7.67 -1.49
C THR A 200 14.83 -8.48 -1.30
N GLY A 201 14.21 -8.96 -2.38
CA GLY A 201 13.00 -9.78 -2.35
C GLY A 201 11.77 -9.14 -2.99
N CYS A 202 10.83 -10.00 -3.41
CA CYS A 202 9.70 -9.66 -4.28
C CYS A 202 8.32 -9.84 -3.64
N SER A 203 8.25 -10.06 -2.33
CA SER A 203 6.99 -10.39 -1.63
C SER A 203 5.88 -9.36 -1.83
N ALA A 204 6.22 -8.09 -2.06
CA ALA A 204 5.24 -7.03 -2.33
C ALA A 204 4.50 -7.19 -3.68
N LEU A 205 5.04 -7.98 -4.61
CA LEU A 205 4.38 -8.29 -5.88
C LEU A 205 3.40 -9.46 -5.78
N ALA A 206 3.28 -10.13 -4.62
CA ALA A 206 2.39 -11.28 -4.46
C ALA A 206 0.95 -10.96 -4.91
N TYR A 207 0.36 -9.88 -4.40
CA TYR A 207 -1.01 -9.52 -4.76
C TYR A 207 -1.16 -9.12 -6.23
N PRO A 208 -0.30 -8.23 -6.79
CA PRO A 208 -0.22 -7.96 -8.23
C PRO A 208 -0.11 -9.17 -9.16
N VAL A 209 0.86 -10.05 -8.89
CA VAL A 209 1.18 -11.20 -9.74
C VAL A 209 -0.02 -12.15 -9.77
N LEU A 210 -0.68 -12.35 -8.63
CA LEU A 210 -1.87 -13.18 -8.55
C LEU A 210 -3.05 -12.62 -9.36
N VAL A 211 -3.27 -11.30 -9.29
CA VAL A 211 -4.33 -10.63 -10.09
C VAL A 211 -4.09 -10.89 -11.58
N LEU A 212 -2.87 -10.66 -12.06
CA LEU A 212 -2.51 -10.84 -13.47
C LEU A 212 -2.48 -12.31 -13.91
N GLY A 213 -2.18 -13.21 -12.97
CA GLY A 213 -2.01 -14.62 -13.23
C GLY A 213 -3.31 -15.43 -13.25
N VAL A 214 -4.29 -15.04 -12.44
CA VAL A 214 -5.47 -15.87 -12.17
C VAL A 214 -6.79 -15.24 -12.66
N MET A 215 -6.89 -13.91 -12.70
CA MET A 215 -8.13 -13.28 -13.13
C MET A 215 -8.28 -13.25 -14.66
N PRO A 216 -9.50 -13.27 -15.21
CA PRO A 216 -9.75 -13.02 -16.62
C PRO A 216 -9.46 -11.56 -16.99
N HIS A 217 -9.09 -11.30 -18.25
CA HIS A 217 -8.61 -9.98 -18.72
C HIS A 217 -9.52 -8.79 -18.35
N GLY A 218 -10.85 -8.96 -18.33
CA GLY A 218 -11.77 -7.89 -17.92
C GLY A 218 -11.66 -7.53 -16.43
N LEU A 219 -11.51 -8.53 -15.55
CA LEU A 219 -11.37 -8.32 -14.11
C LEU A 219 -9.97 -7.85 -13.72
N GLN A 220 -8.94 -8.20 -14.51
CA GLN A 220 -7.59 -7.66 -14.35
C GLN A 220 -7.58 -6.13 -14.43
N GLY A 221 -8.22 -5.57 -15.47
CA GLY A 221 -8.35 -4.12 -15.64
C GLY A 221 -9.12 -3.46 -14.49
N PHE A 222 -10.22 -4.08 -14.05
CA PHE A 222 -10.98 -3.64 -12.89
C PHE A 222 -10.13 -3.56 -11.61
N MET A 223 -9.34 -4.60 -11.33
CA MET A 223 -8.46 -4.63 -10.17
C MET A 223 -7.32 -3.61 -10.27
N LEU A 224 -6.74 -3.45 -11.46
CA LEU A 224 -5.72 -2.43 -11.70
C LEU A 224 -6.25 -1.02 -11.41
N SER A 225 -7.41 -0.67 -11.96
CA SER A 225 -8.06 0.62 -11.71
C SER A 225 -8.35 0.82 -10.22
N THR A 226 -8.74 -0.24 -9.53
CA THR A 226 -9.01 -0.22 -8.09
C THR A 226 -7.77 0.07 -7.25
N VAL A 227 -6.61 -0.49 -7.61
CA VAL A 227 -5.32 -0.17 -6.95
C VAL A 227 -4.86 1.25 -7.27
N CYS A 228 -5.05 1.73 -8.51
CA CYS A 228 -4.81 3.13 -8.82
C CYS A 228 -5.65 4.04 -7.92
N ALA A 229 -6.95 3.76 -7.81
CA ALA A 229 -7.86 4.52 -6.96
C ALA A 229 -7.43 4.45 -5.47
N SER A 230 -7.02 3.29 -4.96
CA SER A 230 -6.50 3.14 -3.57
C SER A 230 -5.32 4.05 -3.29
N LEU A 231 -4.38 4.15 -4.24
CA LEU A 231 -3.26 5.07 -4.13
C LEU A 231 -3.71 6.53 -4.14
N MET A 232 -4.73 6.88 -4.93
CA MET A 232 -5.27 8.24 -4.97
C MET A 232 -5.87 8.62 -3.62
N SER A 233 -6.65 7.72 -3.02
CA SER A 233 -7.30 7.95 -1.72
C SER A 233 -6.27 8.13 -0.60
N SER A 234 -5.25 7.25 -0.50
CA SER A 234 -4.17 7.41 0.48
C SER A 234 -3.47 8.76 0.35
N LEU A 235 -3.11 9.14 -0.88
CA LEU A 235 -2.44 10.43 -1.14
C LEU A 235 -3.34 11.63 -0.78
N THR A 236 -4.61 11.57 -1.16
CA THR A 236 -5.58 12.64 -0.85
C THR A 236 -5.75 12.80 0.65
N SER A 237 -5.88 11.69 1.37
CA SER A 237 -6.01 11.65 2.83
C SER A 237 -4.81 12.28 3.54
N ILE A 238 -3.58 11.94 3.12
CA ILE A 238 -2.34 12.48 3.72
C ILE A 238 -2.23 13.99 3.48
N PHE A 239 -2.51 14.47 2.26
CA PHE A 239 -2.43 15.90 1.98
C PHE A 239 -3.51 16.67 2.73
N ASN A 240 -4.72 16.13 2.79
CA ASN A 240 -5.82 16.76 3.50
C ASN A 240 -5.57 16.87 5.01
N SER A 241 -5.07 15.80 5.64
CA SER A 241 -4.73 15.82 7.07
C SER A 241 -3.57 16.77 7.37
N SER A 242 -2.54 16.79 6.53
CA SER A 242 -1.40 17.71 6.66
C SER A 242 -1.83 19.18 6.53
N SER A 243 -2.71 19.46 5.57
CA SER A 243 -3.29 20.79 5.35
C SER A 243 -4.12 21.26 6.54
N ALA A 244 -4.93 20.37 7.11
CA ALA A 244 -5.70 20.67 8.31
C ALA A 244 -4.82 20.88 9.55
N LEU A 245 -3.77 20.08 9.74
CA LEU A 245 -2.82 20.30 10.84
C LEU A 245 -2.16 21.67 10.74
N PHE A 246 -1.68 22.03 9.55
CA PHE A 246 -1.07 23.34 9.32
C PHE A 246 -2.05 24.48 9.54
N THR A 247 -3.25 24.41 8.96
CA THR A 247 -4.24 25.49 9.07
C THR A 247 -4.74 25.68 10.50
N LEU A 248 -5.06 24.60 11.22
CA LEU A 248 -5.66 24.68 12.55
C LEU A 248 -4.65 24.85 13.68
N ASN A 249 -3.39 24.41 13.51
CA ASN A 249 -2.38 24.49 14.59
C ASN A 249 -1.32 25.57 14.34
N ILE A 250 -0.92 25.82 13.08
CA ILE A 250 0.17 26.74 12.77
C ILE A 250 -0.39 28.07 12.28
N TYR A 251 -1.32 28.04 11.31
CA TYR A 251 -1.80 29.26 10.66
C TYR A 251 -2.68 30.11 11.58
N THR A 252 -3.54 29.49 12.39
CA THR A 252 -4.31 30.17 13.45
C THR A 252 -3.43 30.75 14.55
N TRP A 253 -2.27 30.15 14.84
CA TRP A 253 -1.31 30.69 15.79
C TRP A 253 -0.61 31.94 15.22
N ILE A 254 -0.22 31.91 13.94
CA ILE A 254 0.38 33.05 13.24
C ILE A 254 -0.65 34.18 13.03
N ARG A 255 -1.91 33.84 12.72
CA ARG A 255 -2.98 34.80 12.48
C ARG A 255 -4.28 34.39 13.20
N PRO A 256 -4.45 34.83 14.46
CA PRO A 256 -5.59 34.42 15.31
C PRO A 256 -6.96 34.86 14.81
N THR A 257 -7.02 35.92 13.99
CA THR A 257 -8.27 36.51 13.45
C THR A 257 -8.56 36.06 12.01
N ALA A 258 -7.96 34.96 11.55
CA ALA A 258 -8.17 34.46 10.20
C ALA A 258 -9.64 34.03 9.98
N THR A 259 -10.20 34.44 8.85
CA THR A 259 -11.55 34.04 8.44
C THR A 259 -11.55 32.62 7.84
N GLU A 260 -12.70 31.93 7.85
CA GLU A 260 -12.83 30.57 7.28
C GLU A 260 -12.39 30.48 5.81
N LYS A 261 -12.64 31.54 5.03
CA LYS A 261 -12.21 31.63 3.63
C LYS A 261 -10.69 31.66 3.50
N GLU A 262 -10.01 32.43 4.35
CA GLU A 262 -8.54 32.51 4.36
C GLU A 262 -7.91 31.20 4.83
N LEU A 263 -8.52 30.53 5.81
CA LEU A 263 -8.08 29.21 6.28
C LEU A 263 -8.16 28.16 5.16
N MET A 264 -9.27 28.14 4.40
CA MET A 264 -9.41 27.26 3.24
C MET A 264 -8.39 27.56 2.13
N ILE A 265 -8.12 28.85 1.86
CA ILE A 265 -7.13 29.25 0.85
C ILE A 265 -5.73 28.83 1.30
N ALA A 266 -5.36 29.08 2.55
CA ALA A 266 -4.06 28.68 3.10
C ALA A 266 -3.86 27.16 3.05
N GLY A 267 -4.91 26.38 3.39
CA GLY A 267 -4.88 24.93 3.31
C GLY A 267 -4.71 24.41 1.88
N ARG A 268 -5.44 24.97 0.90
CA ARG A 268 -5.30 24.61 -0.52
C ARG A 268 -3.93 24.98 -1.09
N SER A 269 -3.41 26.15 -0.72
CA SER A 269 -2.08 26.60 -1.11
C SER A 269 -0.98 25.69 -0.57
N LEU A 270 -1.07 25.23 0.69
CA LEU A 270 -0.11 24.29 1.24
C LEU A 270 -0.14 22.92 0.53
N CYS A 271 -1.33 22.40 0.21
CA CYS A 271 -1.45 21.17 -0.58
C CYS A 271 -0.70 21.31 -1.90
N LEU A 272 -0.93 22.40 -2.64
CA LEU A 272 -0.25 22.67 -3.91
C LEU A 272 1.27 22.84 -3.73
N LEU A 273 1.70 23.59 -2.72
CA LEU A 273 3.13 23.77 -2.41
C LEU A 273 3.82 22.45 -2.06
N SER A 274 3.16 21.57 -1.30
CA SER A 274 3.70 20.26 -0.94
C SER A 274 3.86 19.34 -2.16
N GLN A 275 2.96 19.45 -3.14
CA GLN A 275 3.04 18.73 -4.41
C GLN A 275 4.16 19.29 -5.30
N LEU A 276 4.29 20.62 -5.40
CA LEU A 276 5.34 21.31 -6.15
C LEU A 276 6.73 21.08 -5.55
N TYR A 277 6.87 21.07 -4.23
CA TYR A 277 8.14 20.80 -3.56
C TYR A 277 8.66 19.39 -3.86
N ARG A 278 7.76 18.40 -3.96
CA ARG A 278 8.13 17.04 -4.39
C ARG A 278 8.59 17.00 -5.86
N LEU A 279 8.00 17.83 -6.73
CA LEU A 279 8.44 18.00 -8.11
C LEU A 279 9.82 18.66 -8.20
N TYR A 280 10.11 19.65 -7.36
CA TYR A 280 11.42 20.27 -7.27
C TYR A 280 12.50 19.30 -6.77
N LEU A 281 12.20 18.51 -5.73
CA LEU A 281 13.10 17.45 -5.25
C LEU A 281 13.40 16.42 -6.35
N LYS A 282 12.43 16.09 -7.22
CA LYS A 282 12.64 15.23 -8.39
C LYS A 282 13.68 15.82 -9.34
N GLU A 283 13.62 17.11 -9.65
CA GLU A 283 14.59 17.75 -10.56
C GLU A 283 16.00 17.71 -9.96
N SER A 284 16.14 18.02 -8.67
CA SER A 284 17.44 18.00 -7.99
C SER A 284 18.04 16.60 -7.85
N PHE A 285 17.26 15.57 -7.51
CA PHE A 285 17.75 14.18 -7.40
C PHE A 285 17.85 13.45 -8.75
N GLY A 286 16.98 13.78 -9.71
CA GLY A 286 17.03 13.26 -11.08
C GLY A 286 18.27 13.74 -11.84
N LEU A 287 18.66 15.00 -11.66
CA LEU A 287 19.93 15.55 -12.17
C LEU A 287 21.16 14.85 -11.56
N LYS A 288 21.10 14.52 -10.26
CA LYS A 288 22.18 13.78 -9.58
C LYS A 288 22.34 12.35 -10.10
N ARG A 289 21.23 11.66 -10.42
CA ARG A 289 21.28 10.30 -10.98
C ARG A 289 21.81 10.28 -12.41
N LYS A 290 21.41 11.23 -13.27
CA LYS A 290 21.98 11.37 -14.62
C LYS A 290 23.48 11.67 -14.59
N LYS A 291 23.93 12.59 -13.72
CA LYS A 291 25.38 12.87 -13.56
C LYS A 291 26.21 11.65 -13.18
N ASN A 292 25.70 10.77 -12.31
CA ASN A 292 26.41 9.54 -11.93
C ASN A 292 26.35 8.42 -12.98
N THR A 293 25.57 8.59 -14.07
CA THR A 293 25.51 7.63 -15.18
C THR A 293 26.26 8.14 -16.42
N GLU A 294 26.69 9.40 -16.42
CA GLU A 294 27.40 10.08 -17.52
C GLU A 294 28.89 10.34 -17.22
N GLU A 295 29.49 9.69 -16.22
CA GLU A 295 30.95 9.59 -16.18
C GLU A 295 31.39 8.51 -17.18
N PRO A 296 32.07 8.87 -18.28
CA PRO A 296 32.61 7.89 -19.20
C PRO A 296 33.71 7.11 -18.49
N VAL A 297 33.66 5.79 -18.63
CA VAL A 297 34.79 4.90 -18.41
C VAL A 297 35.91 5.33 -19.37
N SER A 298 36.74 6.28 -18.94
CA SER A 298 38.01 6.59 -19.60
C SER A 298 39.04 5.58 -19.13
N ARG A 299 39.56 4.85 -20.12
CA ARG A 299 40.76 4.00 -20.05
C ARG A 299 41.94 4.70 -19.39
#